data_AF-A0A838K956-F1
#
_entry.id   AF-A0A838K956-F1
#
_cell.length_a   1.000
_cell.length_b   1.000
_cell.length_c   1.000
_cell.angle_alpha   90.00
_cell.angle_beta   90.00
_cell.angle_gamma   90.00
#
_symmetry.space_group_name_H-M   'P 1'
#
loop_
_entity.id
_entity.type
_entity.pdbx_description
1 polymer ?
#
loop_
_entity_poly.entity_id
_entity_poly.type
_entity_poly.pdbx_seq_one_letter_code
_entity_poly.pdbx_strand_id
1 'polypeptide(L)'
;MLDARTKVPVPVNEPVLTYAPGSPERATLDKRLVQLASERVDLTCTIGGKQRLGGGKRIDVVQPHARREVLGTMKNATAADARAAVAAAKAAAPAWRALPYDERAAVLLRAADMLSGPWRQTLNAATMLGQSKTVTQAEIDAACELIDFWRMNVAFGQRLIGEQPEANSPGVWNRLDHRPLEGFVYAVTPFNFTAIGGNLPTAPALMGNTVVWKPAPTQTLAAYYTLRLLEAAGLPPGVINMVTGDGIAVSDVVLADRDLAGIHFTGSTPTFQHLWQRVGANIAGYRTYPRLVGETGGKDFIVAHPSADPAVLRTAMIRGAFEYQGQKCSAASRAFVPRSLWKQIAADLVDTTESLPMGPVTDLANFMGAVIDERAFAKHTAAIERARATSSIAIAAGGRYDDSVGWFVRPTILLGEDPSDEIFTTEYFGPILSVHVYPDR
;
A
#
# COMPACT_ATOMS: atom_id res chain seq x y z
N MET A 1 -27.71 8.02 27.32
CA MET A 1 -26.30 8.19 27.73
C MET A 1 -25.86 6.90 28.36
N LEU A 2 -24.63 6.47 28.06
CA LEU A 2 -24.00 5.30 28.67
C LEU A 2 -23.06 5.79 29.77
N ASP A 3 -23.25 5.34 31.00
CA ASP A 3 -22.37 5.66 32.14
C ASP A 3 -21.32 4.54 32.30
N ALA A 4 -20.24 4.59 31.52
CA ALA A 4 -19.20 3.56 31.53
C ALA A 4 -17.81 4.11 31.18
N ARG A 5 -16.76 3.41 31.66
CA ARG A 5 -15.42 3.45 31.08
C ARG A 5 -15.19 2.11 30.38
N THR A 6 -15.44 2.09 29.09
CA THR A 6 -15.35 0.88 28.26
C THR A 6 -13.90 0.52 27.97
N LYS A 7 -13.67 -0.73 27.58
CA LYS A 7 -12.39 -1.24 27.08
C LYS A 7 -12.64 -1.88 25.73
N VAL A 8 -11.81 -1.56 24.74
CA VAL A 8 -11.84 -2.25 23.45
C VAL A 8 -11.23 -3.64 23.61
N PRO A 9 -11.54 -4.60 22.72
CA PRO A 9 -10.86 -5.88 22.68
C PRO A 9 -9.33 -5.72 22.56
N VAL A 10 -8.58 -6.60 23.23
CA VAL A 10 -7.11 -6.62 23.12
C VAL A 10 -6.72 -7.06 21.71
N PRO A 11 -5.92 -6.27 20.96
CA PRO A 11 -5.50 -6.67 19.64
C PRO A 11 -4.46 -7.77 19.72
N VAL A 12 -4.58 -8.74 18.83
CA VAL A 12 -3.56 -9.76 18.55
C VAL A 12 -3.31 -9.76 17.05
N ASN A 13 -2.06 -10.01 16.64
CA ASN A 13 -1.72 -10.12 15.23
C ASN A 13 -2.54 -11.25 14.58
N GLU A 14 -3.10 -10.96 13.42
CA GLU A 14 -3.85 -11.92 12.64
C GLU A 14 -2.91 -13.03 12.14
N PRO A 15 -3.27 -14.32 12.33
CA PRO A 15 -2.48 -15.43 11.82
C PRO A 15 -2.33 -15.37 10.29
N VAL A 16 -1.12 -15.63 9.80
CA VAL A 16 -0.84 -15.80 8.36
C VAL A 16 -1.25 -17.22 7.96
N LEU A 17 -2.22 -17.34 7.05
CA LEU A 17 -2.61 -18.63 6.49
C LEU A 17 -1.56 -19.12 5.47
N THR A 18 -1.41 -20.44 5.36
CA THR A 18 -0.30 -21.04 4.59
C THR A 18 -0.63 -21.29 3.13
N TYR A 19 -1.91 -21.54 2.79
CA TYR A 19 -2.35 -21.92 1.45
C TYR A 19 -1.65 -23.19 0.91
N ALA A 20 -1.33 -24.10 1.83
CA ALA A 20 -0.75 -25.39 1.48
C ALA A 20 -1.67 -26.19 0.54
N PRO A 21 -1.12 -27.07 -0.33
CA PRO A 21 -1.93 -27.97 -1.14
C PRO A 21 -2.98 -28.72 -0.29
N GLY A 22 -4.24 -28.66 -0.70
CA GLY A 22 -5.36 -29.30 -0.01
C GLY A 22 -5.98 -28.50 1.15
N SER A 23 -5.46 -27.31 1.48
CA SER A 23 -6.04 -26.51 2.56
C SER A 23 -7.36 -25.82 2.15
N PRO A 24 -8.31 -25.61 3.08
CA PRO A 24 -9.60 -24.98 2.78
C PRO A 24 -9.47 -23.55 2.26
N GLU A 25 -8.50 -22.78 2.77
CA GLU A 25 -8.26 -21.40 2.33
C GLU A 25 -7.76 -21.35 0.89
N ARG A 26 -6.94 -22.32 0.46
CA ARG A 26 -6.50 -22.44 -0.94
C ARG A 26 -7.67 -22.74 -1.85
N ALA A 27 -8.50 -23.72 -1.50
CA ALA A 27 -9.68 -24.08 -2.30
C ALA A 27 -10.66 -22.90 -2.46
N THR A 28 -10.80 -22.07 -1.42
CA THR A 28 -11.65 -20.88 -1.44
C THR A 28 -11.03 -19.76 -2.29
N LEU A 29 -9.71 -19.56 -2.17
CA LEU A 29 -8.97 -18.60 -2.97
C LEU A 29 -9.02 -18.94 -4.46
N ASP A 30 -8.78 -20.20 -4.84
CA ASP A 30 -8.78 -20.65 -6.24
C ASP A 30 -10.12 -20.34 -6.91
N LYS A 31 -11.24 -20.61 -6.23
CA LYS A 31 -12.59 -20.26 -6.70
C LYS A 31 -12.74 -18.74 -6.87
N ARG A 32 -12.24 -17.95 -5.92
CA ARG A 32 -12.39 -16.50 -5.94
C ARG A 32 -11.53 -15.84 -7.01
N LEU A 33 -10.33 -16.37 -7.28
CA LEU A 33 -9.47 -15.93 -8.39
C LEU A 33 -10.17 -16.11 -9.74
N VAL A 34 -10.74 -17.29 -10.00
CA VAL A 34 -11.49 -17.56 -11.24
C VAL A 34 -12.68 -16.63 -11.38
N GLN A 35 -13.46 -16.47 -10.31
CA GLN A 35 -14.63 -15.60 -10.30
C GLN A 35 -14.25 -14.15 -10.62
N LEU A 36 -13.30 -13.57 -9.88
CA LEU A 36 -12.91 -12.17 -10.05
C LEU A 36 -12.26 -11.88 -11.40
N ALA A 37 -11.50 -12.82 -11.96
CA ALA A 37 -10.92 -12.67 -13.29
C ALA A 37 -12.00 -12.60 -14.40
N SER A 38 -13.21 -13.13 -14.15
CA SER A 38 -14.30 -13.19 -15.13
C SER A 38 -15.33 -12.04 -15.01
N GLU A 39 -15.48 -11.42 -13.83
CA GLU A 39 -16.61 -10.54 -13.51
C GLU A 39 -16.57 -9.13 -14.14
N ARG A 40 -15.42 -8.67 -14.65
CA ARG A 40 -15.21 -7.34 -15.28
C ARG A 40 -16.01 -6.21 -14.61
N VAL A 41 -15.59 -5.81 -13.42
CA VAL A 41 -16.36 -4.91 -12.54
C VAL A 41 -16.29 -3.45 -12.99
N ASP A 42 -17.41 -2.73 -12.92
CA ASP A 42 -17.41 -1.26 -12.97
C ASP A 42 -16.81 -0.70 -11.68
N LEU A 43 -15.58 -0.20 -11.77
CA LEU A 43 -14.81 0.35 -10.66
C LEU A 43 -15.25 1.81 -10.42
N THR A 44 -16.32 1.95 -9.65
CA THR A 44 -17.01 3.21 -9.40
C THR A 44 -16.30 4.12 -8.40
N CYS A 45 -16.51 5.44 -8.54
CA CYS A 45 -16.42 6.35 -7.40
C CYS A 45 -17.55 6.02 -6.42
N THR A 46 -17.32 6.25 -5.13
CA THR A 46 -18.37 6.17 -4.10
C THR A 46 -18.39 7.50 -3.35
N ILE A 47 -19.43 8.29 -3.58
CA ILE A 47 -19.56 9.66 -3.04
C ILE A 47 -20.86 9.75 -2.25
N GLY A 48 -20.77 10.04 -0.95
CA GLY A 48 -21.94 10.05 -0.07
C GLY A 48 -22.70 8.72 -0.05
N GLY A 49 -21.98 7.59 -0.14
CA GLY A 49 -22.53 6.24 -0.24
C GLY A 49 -23.17 5.87 -1.58
N LYS A 50 -23.12 6.75 -2.59
CA LYS A 50 -23.63 6.47 -3.94
C LYS A 50 -22.51 6.04 -4.86
N GLN A 51 -22.63 4.85 -5.42
CA GLN A 51 -21.73 4.32 -6.43
C GLN A 51 -22.07 4.89 -7.81
N ARG A 52 -21.07 5.42 -8.51
CA ARG A 52 -21.18 5.82 -9.92
C ARG A 52 -19.80 5.90 -10.57
N LEU A 53 -19.71 5.65 -11.87
CA LEU A 53 -18.48 5.93 -12.61
C LEU A 53 -18.17 7.42 -12.59
N GLY A 54 -16.87 7.77 -12.60
CA GLY A 54 -16.42 9.15 -12.75
C GLY A 54 -16.87 9.79 -14.08
N GLY A 55 -16.80 11.13 -14.14
CA GLY A 55 -17.21 11.88 -15.33
C GLY A 55 -16.23 11.76 -16.51
N GLY A 56 -14.96 11.44 -16.27
CA GLY A 56 -13.86 11.62 -17.22
C GLY A 56 -13.59 10.44 -18.16
N LYS A 57 -12.34 10.29 -18.61
CA LYS A 57 -11.93 9.25 -19.55
C LYS A 57 -11.99 7.86 -18.91
N ARG A 58 -12.32 6.84 -19.71
CA ARG A 58 -12.25 5.43 -19.32
C ARG A 58 -10.79 5.03 -19.02
N ILE A 59 -10.58 4.25 -17.97
CA ILE A 59 -9.30 3.64 -17.61
C ILE A 59 -9.58 2.18 -17.23
N ASP A 60 -8.92 1.25 -17.91
CA ASP A 60 -9.01 -0.17 -17.57
C ASP A 60 -7.99 -0.53 -16.49
N VAL A 61 -8.41 -1.37 -15.54
CA VAL A 61 -7.54 -2.01 -14.55
C VAL A 61 -7.34 -3.44 -15.01
N VAL A 62 -6.08 -3.80 -15.26
CA VAL A 62 -5.69 -5.08 -15.86
C VAL A 62 -4.88 -5.92 -14.89
N GLN A 63 -4.70 -7.20 -15.20
CA GLN A 63 -3.74 -8.05 -14.50
C GLN A 63 -2.32 -7.73 -14.95
N PRO A 64 -1.36 -7.35 -14.08
CA PRO A 64 -0.02 -6.99 -14.55
C PRO A 64 0.75 -8.13 -15.22
N HIS A 65 0.51 -9.37 -14.79
CA HIS A 65 1.07 -10.60 -15.35
C HIS A 65 0.33 -11.11 -16.60
N ALA A 66 -0.78 -10.48 -16.98
CA ALA A 66 -1.56 -10.77 -18.17
C ALA A 66 -2.23 -9.47 -18.66
N ARG A 67 -1.44 -8.51 -19.16
CA ARG A 67 -1.82 -7.09 -19.31
C ARG A 67 -2.99 -6.80 -20.27
N ARG A 68 -3.46 -7.82 -20.98
CA ARG A 68 -4.65 -7.76 -21.86
C ARG A 68 -5.93 -8.21 -21.15
N GLU A 69 -5.81 -8.85 -19.99
CA GLU A 69 -6.92 -9.29 -19.16
C GLU A 69 -7.40 -8.16 -18.26
N VAL A 70 -8.56 -7.60 -18.61
CA VAL A 70 -9.20 -6.49 -17.88
C VAL A 70 -10.00 -7.05 -16.70
N LEU A 71 -9.66 -6.63 -15.48
CA LEU A 71 -10.37 -6.98 -14.25
C LEU A 71 -11.59 -6.09 -14.00
N GLY A 72 -11.50 -4.85 -14.47
CA GLY A 72 -12.57 -3.87 -14.33
C GLY A 72 -12.21 -2.56 -15.00
N THR A 73 -13.19 -1.68 -15.06
CA THR A 73 -13.06 -0.39 -15.72
C THR A 73 -13.53 0.72 -14.79
N MET A 74 -12.71 1.74 -14.62
CA MET A 74 -13.10 2.99 -13.98
C MET A 74 -13.20 4.12 -15.00
N LYS A 75 -13.75 5.25 -14.56
CA LYS A 75 -13.58 6.53 -15.25
C LYS A 75 -12.81 7.48 -14.36
N ASN A 76 -11.93 8.26 -14.97
CA ASN A 76 -11.14 9.26 -14.27
C ASN A 76 -12.08 10.27 -13.59
N ALA A 77 -11.90 10.53 -12.30
CA ALA A 77 -12.70 11.50 -11.58
C ALA A 77 -12.44 12.91 -12.12
N THR A 78 -13.51 13.66 -12.32
CA THR A 78 -13.46 15.06 -12.76
C THR A 78 -13.39 16.01 -11.56
N ALA A 79 -13.15 17.29 -11.83
CA ALA A 79 -13.28 18.32 -10.81
C ALA A 79 -14.70 18.38 -10.20
N ALA A 80 -15.74 18.02 -10.97
CA ALA A 80 -17.11 17.94 -10.44
C ALA A 80 -17.29 16.77 -9.47
N ASP A 81 -16.68 15.62 -9.77
CA ASP A 81 -16.67 14.45 -8.86
C ASP A 81 -15.92 14.77 -7.57
N ALA A 82 -14.77 15.43 -7.66
CA ALA A 82 -13.98 15.85 -6.51
C ALA A 82 -14.74 16.84 -5.62
N ARG A 83 -15.40 17.85 -6.21
CA ARG A 83 -16.25 18.79 -5.45
C ARG A 83 -17.40 18.09 -4.75
N ALA A 84 -18.03 17.11 -5.41
CA ALA A 84 -19.09 16.31 -4.81
C ALA A 84 -18.57 15.45 -3.65
N ALA A 85 -17.38 14.85 -3.78
CA ALA A 85 -16.73 14.09 -2.71
C ALA A 85 -16.41 14.95 -1.49
N VAL A 86 -15.85 16.15 -1.72
CA VAL A 86 -15.57 17.13 -0.65
C VAL A 86 -16.87 17.57 0.05
N ALA A 87 -17.91 17.90 -0.72
CA ALA A 87 -19.20 18.29 -0.16
C ALA A 87 -19.83 17.16 0.69
N ALA A 88 -19.75 15.91 0.22
CA ALA A 88 -20.24 14.74 0.95
C ALA A 88 -19.45 14.49 2.26
N ALA A 89 -18.11 14.62 2.22
CA ALA A 89 -17.27 14.52 3.40
C ALA A 89 -17.64 15.58 4.47
N LYS A 90 -17.84 16.83 4.04
CA LYS A 90 -18.27 17.91 4.93
C LYS A 90 -19.66 17.68 5.51
N ALA A 91 -20.59 17.18 4.70
CA ALA A 91 -21.96 16.89 5.13
C ALA A 91 -22.04 15.75 6.17
N ALA A 92 -21.21 14.72 6.03
CA ALA A 92 -21.17 13.59 6.97
C ALA A 92 -20.45 13.91 8.29
N ALA A 93 -19.58 14.93 8.30
CA ALA A 93 -18.69 15.21 9.42
C ALA A 93 -19.39 15.48 10.76
N PRO A 94 -20.47 16.29 10.85
CA PRO A 94 -21.10 16.57 12.15
C PRO A 94 -21.64 15.31 12.85
N ALA A 95 -22.35 14.46 12.12
CA ALA A 95 -22.92 13.23 12.68
C ALA A 95 -21.83 12.21 13.05
N TRP A 96 -20.80 12.05 12.20
CA TRP A 96 -19.71 11.12 12.46
C TRP A 96 -18.85 11.52 13.68
N ARG A 97 -18.58 12.81 13.84
CA ARG A 97 -17.86 13.35 14.99
C ARG A 97 -18.66 13.22 16.29
N ALA A 98 -19.98 13.32 16.21
CA ALA A 98 -20.88 13.19 17.37
C ALA A 98 -21.01 11.76 17.88
N LEU A 99 -20.68 10.74 17.08
CA LEU A 99 -20.67 9.35 17.56
C LEU A 99 -19.64 9.16 18.68
N PRO A 100 -19.95 8.34 19.70
CA PRO A 100 -18.95 7.88 20.66
C PRO A 100 -17.79 7.18 19.95
N TYR A 101 -16.61 7.22 20.56
CA TYR A 101 -15.43 6.53 20.02
C TYR A 101 -15.69 5.05 19.78
N ASP A 102 -16.37 4.38 20.72
CA ASP A 102 -16.66 2.95 20.65
C ASP A 102 -17.50 2.58 19.41
N GLU A 103 -18.45 3.43 19.01
CA GLU A 103 -19.28 3.21 17.81
C GLU A 103 -18.44 3.37 16.54
N ARG A 104 -17.49 4.32 16.51
CA ARG A 104 -16.55 4.46 15.40
C ARG A 104 -15.59 3.28 15.33
N ALA A 105 -15.10 2.82 16.47
CA ALA A 105 -14.24 1.67 16.61
C ALA A 105 -14.93 0.37 16.19
N ALA A 106 -16.21 0.20 16.55
CA ALA A 106 -17.01 -0.98 16.22
C ALA A 106 -17.10 -1.23 14.71
N VAL A 107 -17.16 -0.17 13.89
CA VAL A 107 -17.12 -0.29 12.41
C VAL A 107 -15.83 -0.98 11.96
N LEU A 108 -14.67 -0.53 12.46
CA LEU A 108 -13.38 -1.10 12.04
C LEU A 108 -13.12 -2.49 12.63
N LEU A 109 -13.54 -2.74 13.88
CA LEU A 109 -13.46 -4.08 14.47
C LEU A 109 -14.34 -5.07 13.70
N ARG A 110 -15.55 -4.67 13.32
CA ARG A 110 -16.44 -5.50 12.48
C ARG A 110 -15.85 -5.72 11.09
N ALA A 111 -15.25 -4.69 10.48
CA ALA A 111 -14.57 -4.84 9.20
C ALA A 111 -13.39 -5.82 9.30
N ALA A 112 -12.62 -5.77 10.38
CA ALA A 112 -11.51 -6.68 10.66
C ALA A 112 -11.98 -8.13 10.79
N ASP A 113 -13.08 -8.39 11.50
CA ASP A 113 -13.62 -9.75 11.62
C ASP A 113 -14.26 -10.27 10.34
N MET A 114 -14.89 -9.38 9.56
CA MET A 114 -15.39 -9.73 8.23
C MET A 114 -14.25 -10.06 7.27
N LEU A 115 -13.12 -9.36 7.39
CA LEU A 115 -11.91 -9.60 6.60
C LEU A 115 -11.15 -10.85 7.05
N SER A 116 -11.13 -11.16 8.35
CA SER A 116 -10.49 -12.39 8.84
C SER A 116 -11.25 -13.65 8.39
N GLY A 117 -12.57 -13.53 8.19
CA GLY A 117 -13.42 -14.61 7.69
C GLY A 117 -13.90 -14.43 6.23
N PRO A 118 -15.18 -14.10 6.00
CA PRO A 118 -15.83 -14.26 4.69
C PRO A 118 -15.26 -13.39 3.57
N TRP A 119 -14.61 -12.27 3.87
CA TRP A 119 -14.04 -11.37 2.87
C TRP A 119 -12.56 -11.63 2.57
N ARG A 120 -11.88 -12.48 3.37
CA ARG A 120 -10.43 -12.71 3.27
C ARG A 120 -9.98 -13.01 1.85
N GLN A 121 -10.60 -14.03 1.24
CA GLN A 121 -10.22 -14.47 -0.10
C GLN A 121 -10.69 -13.53 -1.20
N THR A 122 -11.69 -12.67 -0.94
CA THR A 122 -12.06 -11.62 -1.90
C THR A 122 -10.97 -10.57 -1.99
N LEU A 123 -10.48 -10.06 -0.85
CA LEU A 123 -9.43 -9.04 -0.83
C LEU A 123 -8.07 -9.61 -1.28
N ASN A 124 -7.72 -10.84 -0.87
CA ASN A 124 -6.52 -11.51 -1.35
C ASN A 124 -6.55 -11.71 -2.87
N ALA A 125 -7.63 -12.30 -3.42
CA ALA A 125 -7.73 -12.52 -4.86
C ALA A 125 -7.71 -11.20 -5.66
N ALA A 126 -8.44 -10.17 -5.22
CA ALA A 126 -8.42 -8.85 -5.86
C ALA A 126 -7.01 -8.24 -5.87
N THR A 127 -6.27 -8.39 -4.77
CA THR A 127 -4.90 -7.90 -4.62
C THR A 127 -3.93 -8.70 -5.48
N MET A 128 -4.03 -10.02 -5.50
CA MET A 128 -3.21 -10.89 -6.36
C MET A 128 -3.39 -10.51 -7.83
N LEU A 129 -4.63 -10.45 -8.31
CA LEU A 129 -4.94 -10.18 -9.70
C LEU A 129 -4.55 -8.75 -10.11
N GLY A 130 -4.99 -7.74 -9.36
CA GLY A 130 -4.79 -6.33 -9.72
C GLY A 130 -3.38 -5.82 -9.50
N GLN A 131 -2.68 -6.33 -8.48
CA GLN A 131 -1.34 -5.85 -8.10
C GLN A 131 -0.24 -6.85 -8.40
N SER A 132 -0.55 -8.05 -8.92
CA SER A 132 0.42 -9.11 -9.25
C SER A 132 1.20 -9.61 -8.03
N LYS A 133 0.48 -9.77 -6.91
CA LYS A 133 1.02 -10.38 -5.69
C LYS A 133 0.85 -11.90 -5.74
N THR A 134 1.84 -12.63 -5.24
CA THR A 134 1.64 -14.05 -4.89
C THR A 134 0.70 -14.15 -3.69
N VAL A 135 0.16 -15.34 -3.45
CA VAL A 135 -0.76 -15.57 -2.33
C VAL A 135 -0.15 -15.17 -0.99
N THR A 136 1.11 -15.52 -0.73
CA THR A 136 1.81 -15.13 0.51
C THR A 136 1.92 -13.61 0.63
N GLN A 137 2.24 -12.90 -0.47
CA GLN A 137 2.37 -11.44 -0.45
C GLN A 137 1.03 -10.74 -0.30
N ALA A 138 -0.06 -11.32 -0.83
CA ALA A 138 -1.41 -10.80 -0.65
C ALA A 138 -1.92 -11.07 0.78
N GLU A 139 -1.69 -12.27 1.32
CA GLU A 139 -2.11 -12.67 2.65
C GLU A 139 -1.52 -11.78 3.75
N ILE A 140 -0.20 -11.53 3.71
CA ILE A 140 0.45 -10.71 4.72
C ILE A 140 0.04 -9.22 4.62
N ASP A 141 -0.46 -8.78 3.47
CA ASP A 141 -0.87 -7.39 3.19
C ASP A 141 -2.39 -7.21 3.33
N ALA A 142 -3.14 -7.67 2.33
CA ALA A 142 -4.55 -7.39 2.17
C ALA A 142 -5.43 -8.03 3.26
N ALA A 143 -4.95 -9.10 3.89
CA ALA A 143 -5.58 -9.70 5.06
C ALA A 143 -4.87 -9.26 6.36
N CYS A 144 -3.71 -9.85 6.68
CA CYS A 144 -3.11 -9.73 8.00
C CYS A 144 -2.80 -8.28 8.39
N GLU A 145 -2.01 -7.56 7.58
CA GLU A 145 -1.62 -6.18 7.91
C GLU A 145 -2.82 -5.24 7.97
N LEU A 146 -3.82 -5.38 7.10
CA LEU A 146 -5.04 -4.55 7.15
C LEU A 146 -5.91 -4.85 8.38
N ILE A 147 -6.10 -6.13 8.73
CA ILE A 147 -6.80 -6.56 9.96
C ILE A 147 -6.08 -6.00 11.19
N ASP A 148 -4.75 -6.11 11.21
CA ASP A 148 -3.91 -5.62 12.29
C ASP A 148 -3.98 -4.11 12.41
N PHE A 149 -3.91 -3.35 11.31
CA PHE A 149 -4.12 -1.90 11.33
C PHE A 149 -5.45 -1.54 11.99
N TRP A 150 -6.55 -2.19 11.60
CA TRP A 150 -7.85 -1.86 12.16
C TRP A 150 -7.95 -2.20 13.66
N ARG A 151 -7.50 -3.39 14.08
CA ARG A 151 -7.53 -3.79 15.50
C ARG A 151 -6.58 -2.97 16.36
N MET A 152 -5.33 -2.79 15.92
CA MET A 152 -4.33 -2.04 16.66
C MET A 152 -4.63 -0.55 16.71
N ASN A 153 -5.10 0.08 15.62
CA ASN A 153 -5.48 1.49 15.65
C ASN A 153 -6.65 1.74 16.61
N VAL A 154 -7.58 0.80 16.75
CA VAL A 154 -8.65 0.88 17.76
C VAL A 154 -8.07 0.83 19.18
N ALA A 155 -7.10 -0.07 19.45
CA ALA A 155 -6.43 -0.10 20.75
C ALA A 155 -5.62 1.19 21.02
N PHE A 156 -4.88 1.69 20.03
CA PHE A 156 -4.11 2.91 20.14
C PHE A 156 -4.98 4.15 20.31
N GLY A 157 -6.10 4.24 19.60
CA GLY A 157 -7.04 5.34 19.74
C GLY A 157 -7.71 5.36 21.11
N GLN A 158 -8.10 4.20 21.66
CA GLN A 158 -8.59 4.13 23.05
C GLN A 158 -7.51 4.55 24.04
N ARG A 159 -6.27 4.06 23.89
CA ARG A 159 -5.16 4.44 24.77
C ARG A 159 -4.96 5.95 24.76
N LEU A 160 -4.90 6.54 23.56
CA LEU A 160 -4.72 7.98 23.37
C LEU A 160 -5.85 8.79 24.02
N ILE A 161 -7.11 8.45 23.78
CA ILE A 161 -8.25 9.16 24.38
C ILE A 161 -8.30 9.00 25.92
N GLY A 162 -7.73 7.92 26.44
CA GLY A 162 -7.58 7.68 27.87
C GLY A 162 -6.47 8.50 28.54
N GLU A 163 -5.58 9.14 27.78
CA GLU A 163 -4.53 10.01 28.34
C GLU A 163 -5.18 11.27 28.93
N GLN A 164 -4.91 11.54 30.20
CA GLN A 164 -5.43 12.69 30.95
C GLN A 164 -4.31 13.35 31.75
N PRO A 165 -4.44 14.65 32.13
CA PRO A 165 -3.46 15.31 32.98
C PRO A 165 -3.21 14.52 34.28
N GLU A 166 -1.95 14.26 34.61
CA GLU A 166 -1.56 13.39 35.73
C GLU A 166 -2.00 13.94 37.09
N ALA A 167 -2.05 15.27 37.22
CA ALA A 167 -2.39 15.96 38.46
C ALA A 167 -3.31 17.15 38.22
N ASN A 168 -4.09 17.47 39.24
CA ASN A 168 -4.97 18.63 39.29
C ASN A 168 -4.71 19.41 40.59
N SER A 169 -4.65 20.73 40.51
CA SER A 169 -4.57 21.58 41.70
C SER A 169 -5.85 21.46 42.54
N PRO A 170 -5.79 21.65 43.87
CA PRO A 170 -6.98 21.65 44.72
C PRO A 170 -8.05 22.63 44.21
N GLY A 171 -9.29 22.15 44.09
CA GLY A 171 -10.42 22.96 43.60
C GLY A 171 -10.53 23.09 42.08
N VAL A 172 -9.62 22.48 41.30
CA VAL A 172 -9.63 22.50 39.83
C VAL A 172 -9.77 21.09 39.28
N TRP A 173 -10.50 20.92 38.18
CA TRP A 173 -10.57 19.64 37.44
C TRP A 173 -10.26 19.85 35.96
N ASN A 174 -9.04 19.49 35.57
CA ASN A 174 -8.60 19.50 34.18
C ASN A 174 -8.92 18.18 33.49
N ARG A 175 -9.24 18.27 32.20
CA ARG A 175 -9.49 17.13 31.32
C ARG A 175 -8.93 17.44 29.95
N LEU A 176 -8.45 16.41 29.25
CA LEU A 176 -8.02 16.50 27.87
C LEU A 176 -9.10 15.96 26.95
N ASP A 177 -9.49 16.77 25.95
CA ASP A 177 -10.44 16.39 24.90
C ASP A 177 -9.70 16.25 23.55
N HIS A 178 -9.65 15.02 23.03
CA HIS A 178 -9.01 14.68 21.76
C HIS A 178 -9.96 14.95 20.59
N ARG A 179 -10.05 16.22 20.21
CA ARG A 179 -10.93 16.66 19.12
C ARG A 179 -10.47 16.14 17.74
N PRO A 180 -11.40 15.77 16.84
CA PRO A 180 -11.11 15.55 15.43
C PRO A 180 -10.64 16.86 14.76
N LEU A 181 -10.02 16.76 13.59
CA LEU A 181 -9.66 17.95 12.81
C LEU A 181 -10.92 18.62 12.24
N GLU A 182 -10.91 19.94 12.16
CA GLU A 182 -11.94 20.69 11.46
C GLU A 182 -11.65 20.73 9.95
N GLY A 183 -12.62 20.29 9.15
CA GLY A 183 -12.48 20.12 7.70
C GLY A 183 -12.55 18.66 7.29
N PHE A 184 -11.84 18.27 6.24
CA PHE A 184 -11.73 16.89 5.75
C PHE A 184 -10.27 16.49 5.50
N VAL A 185 -10.00 15.18 5.52
CA VAL A 185 -8.68 14.63 5.20
C VAL A 185 -8.66 14.14 3.75
N TYR A 186 -7.56 14.37 3.04
CA TYR A 186 -7.31 13.81 1.73
C TYR A 186 -6.36 12.61 1.85
N ALA A 187 -6.86 11.40 1.61
CA ALA A 187 -6.06 10.18 1.61
C ALA A 187 -5.65 9.82 0.18
N VAL A 188 -4.34 9.73 -0.08
CA VAL A 188 -3.77 9.34 -1.39
C VAL A 188 -2.92 8.09 -1.18
N THR A 189 -3.37 6.97 -1.73
CA THR A 189 -2.77 5.66 -1.42
C THR A 189 -2.01 5.06 -2.61
N PRO A 190 -0.90 4.34 -2.36
CA PRO A 190 -0.04 3.78 -3.39
C PRO A 190 -0.61 2.46 -3.93
N PHE A 191 0.07 1.86 -4.90
CA PHE A 191 -0.35 0.59 -5.49
C PHE A 191 0.11 -0.64 -4.70
N ASN A 192 1.19 -0.50 -3.94
CA ASN A 192 2.01 -1.63 -3.49
C ASN A 192 1.42 -2.39 -2.29
N PHE A 193 0.55 -1.76 -1.49
CA PHE A 193 -0.12 -2.42 -0.36
C PHE A 193 -1.59 -2.06 -0.29
N THR A 194 -2.44 -3.09 -0.27
CA THR A 194 -3.87 -2.96 -0.03
C THR A 194 -4.14 -2.53 1.42
N ALA A 195 -3.32 -2.96 2.37
CA ALA A 195 -3.36 -2.55 3.77
C ALA A 195 -3.18 -1.05 3.93
N ILE A 196 -2.14 -0.48 3.30
CA ILE A 196 -1.93 0.98 3.27
C ILE A 196 -3.14 1.67 2.62
N GLY A 197 -3.65 1.10 1.51
CA GLY A 197 -4.88 1.52 0.83
C GLY A 197 -6.08 1.68 1.77
N GLY A 198 -6.29 0.71 2.67
CA GLY A 198 -7.35 0.74 3.66
C GLY A 198 -7.03 1.62 4.87
N ASN A 199 -5.78 1.59 5.36
CA ASN A 199 -5.36 2.26 6.59
C ASN A 199 -5.37 3.79 6.47
N LEU A 200 -4.79 4.35 5.40
CA LEU A 200 -4.66 5.81 5.29
C LEU A 200 -6.00 6.56 5.36
N PRO A 201 -7.10 6.07 4.76
CA PRO A 201 -8.41 6.69 4.95
C PRO A 201 -9.11 6.27 6.25
N THR A 202 -8.92 5.05 6.77
CA THR A 202 -9.65 4.60 7.98
C THR A 202 -9.05 5.11 9.28
N ALA A 203 -7.74 5.30 9.37
CA ALA A 203 -7.08 5.81 10.59
C ALA A 203 -7.58 7.22 10.99
N PRO A 204 -7.61 8.23 10.10
CA PRO A 204 -8.23 9.51 10.43
C PRO A 204 -9.74 9.38 10.64
N ALA A 205 -10.43 8.49 9.92
CA ALA A 205 -11.86 8.28 10.09
C ALA A 205 -12.21 7.77 11.50
N LEU A 206 -11.45 6.82 12.04
CA LEU A 206 -11.58 6.32 13.42
C LEU A 206 -11.56 7.46 14.45
N MET A 207 -10.68 8.44 14.24
CA MET A 207 -10.54 9.61 15.11
C MET A 207 -11.60 10.69 14.87
N GLY A 208 -12.66 10.39 14.11
CA GLY A 208 -13.79 11.28 13.86
C GLY A 208 -13.64 12.20 12.64
N ASN A 209 -12.62 12.02 11.81
CA ASN A 209 -12.49 12.80 10.57
C ASN A 209 -13.36 12.19 9.46
N THR A 210 -13.65 12.96 8.42
CA THR A 210 -14.18 12.45 7.14
C THR A 210 -13.13 12.62 6.06
N VAL A 211 -13.23 11.81 5.01
CA VAL A 211 -12.11 11.56 4.09
C VAL A 211 -12.56 11.59 2.64
N VAL A 212 -11.75 12.21 1.79
CA VAL A 212 -11.73 11.97 0.34
C VAL A 212 -10.56 11.03 0.07
N TRP A 213 -10.83 9.85 -0.47
CA TRP A 213 -9.83 8.82 -0.72
C TRP A 213 -9.61 8.64 -2.22
N LYS A 214 -8.36 8.76 -2.66
CA LYS A 214 -7.92 8.51 -4.03
C LYS A 214 -6.93 7.34 -4.03
N PRO A 215 -7.36 6.12 -4.42
CA PRO A 215 -6.47 4.97 -4.56
C PRO A 215 -5.67 4.98 -5.87
N ALA A 216 -4.49 4.38 -5.89
CA ALA A 216 -3.73 4.19 -7.13
C ALA A 216 -4.58 3.43 -8.18
N PRO A 217 -4.52 3.83 -9.48
CA PRO A 217 -5.25 3.16 -10.55
C PRO A 217 -5.12 1.63 -10.54
N THR A 218 -3.89 1.14 -10.41
CA THR A 218 -3.55 -0.29 -10.44
C THR A 218 -3.97 -1.07 -9.19
N GLN A 219 -4.35 -0.38 -8.11
CA GLN A 219 -4.88 -1.01 -6.88
C GLN A 219 -6.41 -0.88 -6.76
N THR A 220 -7.07 -0.20 -7.71
CA THR A 220 -8.48 0.21 -7.58
C THR A 220 -9.45 -0.97 -7.42
N LEU A 221 -9.15 -2.15 -7.96
CA LEU A 221 -9.98 -3.34 -7.73
C LEU A 221 -10.03 -3.72 -6.24
N ALA A 222 -8.88 -3.79 -5.58
CA ALA A 222 -8.80 -4.09 -4.16
C ALA A 222 -9.42 -2.95 -3.34
N ALA A 223 -9.14 -1.68 -3.67
CA ALA A 223 -9.78 -0.52 -3.01
C ALA A 223 -11.31 -0.56 -3.09
N TYR A 224 -11.86 -0.92 -4.25
CA TYR A 224 -13.30 -1.05 -4.44
C TYR A 224 -13.87 -2.07 -3.45
N TYR A 225 -13.30 -3.28 -3.39
CA TYR A 225 -13.76 -4.30 -2.45
C TYR A 225 -13.52 -3.93 -0.97
N THR A 226 -12.42 -3.23 -0.66
CA THR A 226 -12.20 -2.67 0.69
C THR A 226 -13.31 -1.70 1.08
N LEU A 227 -13.76 -0.81 0.19
CA LEU A 227 -14.86 0.10 0.49
C LEU A 227 -16.19 -0.63 0.62
N ARG A 228 -16.46 -1.64 -0.22
CA ARG A 228 -17.66 -2.49 -0.09
C ARG A 228 -17.68 -3.19 1.27
N LEU A 229 -16.53 -3.70 1.72
CA LEU A 229 -16.36 -4.30 3.05
C LEU A 229 -16.63 -3.31 4.18
N LEU A 230 -16.06 -2.10 4.10
CA LEU A 230 -16.29 -1.05 5.11
C LEU A 230 -17.76 -0.64 5.19
N GLU A 231 -18.45 -0.50 4.05
CA GLU A 231 -19.90 -0.24 4.03
C GLU A 231 -20.70 -1.40 4.63
N ALA A 232 -20.34 -2.65 4.31
CA ALA A 232 -20.99 -3.82 4.89
C ALA A 232 -20.75 -3.95 6.41
N ALA A 233 -19.63 -3.41 6.90
CA ALA A 233 -19.32 -3.28 8.33
C ALA A 233 -20.07 -2.10 9.01
N GLY A 234 -20.76 -1.26 8.24
CA GLY A 234 -21.59 -0.17 8.75
C GLY A 234 -20.95 1.22 8.70
N LEU A 235 -19.90 1.42 7.90
CA LEU A 235 -19.34 2.76 7.68
C LEU A 235 -20.41 3.71 7.12
N PRO A 236 -20.72 4.84 7.80
CA PRO A 236 -21.78 5.72 7.33
C PRO A 236 -21.47 6.36 5.97
N PRO A 237 -22.50 6.58 5.12
CA PRO A 237 -22.34 7.26 3.84
C PRO A 237 -21.62 8.60 3.97
N GLY A 238 -20.57 8.79 3.17
CA GLY A 238 -19.83 10.05 3.11
C GLY A 238 -18.74 10.22 4.17
N VAL A 239 -18.55 9.28 5.09
CA VAL A 239 -17.38 9.30 6.00
C VAL A 239 -16.09 9.08 5.21
N ILE A 240 -16.08 8.12 4.28
CA ILE A 240 -15.03 7.96 3.27
C ILE A 240 -15.67 8.08 1.89
N ASN A 241 -15.12 8.95 1.05
CA ASN A 241 -15.57 9.19 -0.31
C ASN A 241 -14.47 8.81 -1.28
N MET A 242 -14.60 7.68 -1.96
CA MET A 242 -13.59 7.20 -2.90
C MET A 242 -13.79 7.81 -4.28
N VAL A 243 -12.72 8.39 -4.83
CA VAL A 243 -12.67 8.95 -6.18
C VAL A 243 -11.55 8.29 -6.99
N THR A 244 -11.90 7.78 -8.17
CA THR A 244 -11.03 6.94 -9.00
C THR A 244 -10.20 7.74 -10.01
N GLY A 245 -9.14 7.12 -10.54
CA GLY A 245 -8.34 7.69 -11.64
C GLY A 245 -6.98 8.26 -11.24
N ASP A 246 -6.42 9.16 -12.03
CA ASP A 246 -5.04 9.66 -11.85
C ASP A 246 -4.87 10.58 -10.63
N GLY A 247 -5.95 11.25 -10.22
CA GLY A 247 -5.97 12.16 -9.06
C GLY A 247 -5.58 13.61 -9.34
N ILE A 248 -5.25 13.98 -10.58
CA ILE A 248 -4.83 15.35 -10.92
C ILE A 248 -5.98 16.32 -10.65
N ALA A 249 -7.14 16.11 -11.30
CA ALA A 249 -8.32 16.95 -11.12
C ALA A 249 -8.88 16.89 -9.68
N VAL A 250 -8.68 15.77 -8.98
CA VAL A 250 -9.04 15.62 -7.57
C VAL A 250 -8.19 16.53 -6.70
N SER A 251 -6.86 16.48 -6.89
CA SER A 251 -5.90 17.24 -6.10
C SER A 251 -6.07 18.75 -6.34
N ASP A 252 -6.34 19.17 -7.58
CA ASP A 252 -6.62 20.58 -7.88
C ASP A 252 -7.80 21.14 -7.09
N VAL A 253 -8.88 20.37 -6.96
CA VAL A 253 -10.05 20.77 -6.17
C VAL A 253 -9.77 20.71 -4.67
N VAL A 254 -9.19 19.61 -4.20
CA VAL A 254 -9.00 19.35 -2.78
C VAL A 254 -7.97 20.31 -2.16
N LEU A 255 -6.87 20.59 -2.86
CA LEU A 255 -5.82 21.50 -2.39
C LEU A 255 -6.23 22.99 -2.48
N ALA A 256 -7.30 23.31 -3.19
CA ALA A 256 -7.84 24.67 -3.25
C ALA A 256 -8.96 24.91 -2.23
N ASP A 257 -9.45 23.86 -1.56
CA ASP A 257 -10.57 23.96 -0.64
C ASP A 257 -10.12 24.47 0.75
N ARG A 258 -10.76 25.52 1.23
CA ARG A 258 -10.50 26.16 2.54
C ARG A 258 -10.57 25.20 3.74
N ASP A 259 -11.32 24.11 3.62
CA ASP A 259 -11.53 23.14 4.69
C ASP A 259 -10.66 21.88 4.53
N LEU A 260 -9.60 21.91 3.71
CA LEU A 260 -8.58 20.86 3.75
C LEU A 260 -7.90 20.87 5.14
N ALA A 261 -8.10 19.80 5.91
CA ALA A 261 -7.57 19.68 7.27
C ALA A 261 -6.25 18.90 7.32
N GLY A 262 -6.00 18.05 6.32
CA GLY A 262 -4.77 17.29 6.23
C GLY A 262 -4.72 16.39 5.01
N ILE A 263 -3.52 15.91 4.73
CA ILE A 263 -3.21 14.95 3.69
C ILE A 263 -2.58 13.74 4.37
N HIS A 264 -3.10 12.55 4.08
CA HIS A 264 -2.49 11.28 4.47
C HIS A 264 -2.02 10.58 3.20
N PHE A 265 -0.70 10.53 2.99
CA PHE A 265 -0.11 10.16 1.71
C PHE A 265 0.92 9.03 1.87
N THR A 266 0.89 8.07 0.96
CA THR A 266 2.06 7.23 0.69
C THR A 266 2.29 7.16 -0.80
N GLY A 267 3.54 7.34 -1.24
CA GLY A 267 3.90 7.37 -2.65
C GLY A 267 5.28 7.95 -2.91
N SER A 268 5.48 8.54 -4.09
CA SER A 268 6.80 9.04 -4.47
C SER A 268 7.17 10.36 -3.77
N THR A 269 8.45 10.55 -3.47
CA THR A 269 8.99 11.81 -2.92
C THR A 269 8.64 13.03 -3.79
N PRO A 270 8.77 13.01 -5.13
CA PRO A 270 8.37 14.14 -5.96
C PRO A 270 6.89 14.50 -5.84
N THR A 271 6.00 13.50 -5.78
CA THR A 271 4.56 13.77 -5.59
C THR A 271 4.29 14.37 -4.21
N PHE A 272 4.92 13.87 -3.14
CA PHE A 272 4.72 14.44 -1.80
C PHE A 272 5.25 15.88 -1.69
N GLN A 273 6.43 16.16 -2.27
CA GLN A 273 6.97 17.52 -2.37
C GLN A 273 6.03 18.45 -3.14
N HIS A 274 5.45 17.98 -4.25
CA HIS A 274 4.47 18.76 -5.01
C HIS A 274 3.23 19.11 -4.16
N LEU A 275 2.66 18.14 -3.44
CA LEU A 275 1.53 18.39 -2.52
C LEU A 275 1.91 19.41 -1.43
N TRP A 276 3.11 19.28 -0.86
CA TRP A 276 3.62 20.19 0.17
C TRP A 276 3.78 21.62 -0.34
N GLN A 277 4.36 21.80 -1.53
CA GLN A 277 4.49 23.09 -2.20
C GLN A 277 3.13 23.75 -2.46
N ARG A 278 2.15 22.97 -2.95
CA ARG A 278 0.79 23.48 -3.22
C ARG A 278 0.09 23.92 -1.94
N VAL A 279 0.23 23.16 -0.85
CA VAL A 279 -0.28 23.57 0.46
C VAL A 279 0.40 24.84 0.95
N GLY A 280 1.73 24.93 0.88
CA GLY A 280 2.47 26.12 1.27
C GLY A 280 2.05 27.37 0.48
N ALA A 281 1.85 27.24 -0.83
CA ALA A 281 1.37 28.33 -1.68
C ALA A 281 -0.05 28.80 -1.34
N ASN A 282 -0.91 27.90 -0.87
CA ASN A 282 -2.31 28.18 -0.53
C ASN A 282 -2.54 28.45 0.97
N ILE A 283 -1.47 28.60 1.77
CA ILE A 283 -1.57 28.51 3.23
C ILE A 283 -2.55 29.51 3.87
N ALA A 284 -2.63 30.72 3.32
CA ALA A 284 -3.53 31.78 3.79
C ALA A 284 -5.02 31.51 3.49
N GLY A 285 -5.31 30.58 2.57
CA GLY A 285 -6.66 30.22 2.15
C GLY A 285 -7.34 29.17 3.05
N TYR A 286 -6.58 28.47 3.89
CA TYR A 286 -7.11 27.41 4.74
C TYR A 286 -7.65 27.93 6.07
N ARG A 287 -8.73 27.30 6.56
CA ARG A 287 -9.30 27.58 7.88
C ARG A 287 -8.36 27.15 9.01
N THR A 288 -7.64 26.05 8.81
CA THR A 288 -6.65 25.50 9.73
C THR A 288 -5.39 25.13 8.96
N TYR A 289 -4.25 25.02 9.63
CA TYR A 289 -3.02 24.56 9.00
C TYR A 289 -3.16 23.08 8.60
N PRO A 290 -3.15 22.73 7.31
CA PRO A 290 -3.31 21.34 6.91
C PRO A 290 -2.15 20.48 7.43
N ARG A 291 -2.46 19.34 8.05
CA ARG A 291 -1.43 18.38 8.50
C ARG A 291 -1.02 17.48 7.35
N LEU A 292 0.23 17.53 6.93
CA LEU A 292 0.76 16.65 5.88
C LEU A 292 1.51 15.51 6.55
N VAL A 293 0.89 14.34 6.54
CA VAL A 293 1.43 13.10 7.10
C VAL A 293 1.63 12.14 5.95
N GLY A 294 2.83 11.61 5.81
CA GLY A 294 3.06 10.62 4.78
C GLY A 294 4.41 9.94 4.82
N GLU A 295 4.49 8.89 4.03
CA GLU A 295 5.66 8.07 3.84
C GLU A 295 6.04 8.08 2.36
N THR A 296 7.34 8.05 2.09
CA THR A 296 7.89 7.97 0.74
C THR A 296 8.65 6.67 0.53
N GLY A 297 9.08 6.43 -0.71
CA GLY A 297 9.97 5.32 -1.03
C GLY A 297 11.34 5.40 -0.34
N GLY A 298 12.11 4.34 -0.50
CA GLY A 298 13.40 4.13 0.14
C GLY A 298 14.26 3.16 -0.66
N LYS A 299 15.57 3.17 -0.41
CA LYS A 299 16.51 2.23 -1.04
C LYS A 299 17.26 1.48 0.05
N ASP A 300 16.67 0.38 0.49
CA ASP A 300 17.15 -0.35 1.66
C ASP A 300 18.41 -1.16 1.37
N PHE A 301 19.20 -1.39 2.42
CA PHE A 301 20.49 -2.04 2.32
C PHE A 301 20.60 -3.27 3.23
N ILE A 302 21.41 -4.23 2.79
CA ILE A 302 21.96 -5.30 3.61
C ILE A 302 23.46 -5.05 3.74
N VAL A 303 24.00 -5.08 4.96
CA VAL A 303 25.45 -5.11 5.19
C VAL A 303 25.78 -6.38 5.96
N ALA A 304 26.65 -7.21 5.39
CA ALA A 304 27.09 -8.44 6.01
C ALA A 304 28.46 -8.21 6.66
N HIS A 305 28.62 -8.58 7.93
CA HIS A 305 29.96 -8.72 8.54
C HIS A 305 30.58 -10.07 8.11
N PRO A 306 31.91 -10.26 8.07
CA PRO A 306 32.52 -11.56 7.74
C PRO A 306 32.05 -12.75 8.59
N SER A 307 31.47 -12.50 9.77
CA SER A 307 30.88 -13.52 10.63
C SER A 307 29.40 -13.82 10.36
N ALA A 308 28.79 -13.21 9.33
CA ALA A 308 27.39 -13.45 9.01
C ALA A 308 27.21 -14.90 8.51
N ASP A 309 26.09 -15.51 8.90
CA ASP A 309 25.70 -16.83 8.40
C ASP A 309 25.42 -16.76 6.88
N PRO A 310 26.14 -17.54 6.05
CA PRO A 310 26.00 -17.49 4.60
C PRO A 310 24.58 -17.84 4.10
N ALA A 311 23.92 -18.82 4.72
CA ALA A 311 22.60 -19.28 4.31
C ALA A 311 21.50 -18.26 4.67
N VAL A 312 21.61 -17.64 5.84
CA VAL A 312 20.72 -16.54 6.26
C VAL A 312 20.89 -15.35 5.32
N LEU A 313 22.13 -14.93 5.05
CA LEU A 313 22.42 -13.81 4.17
C LEU A 313 21.84 -14.02 2.77
N ARG A 314 22.10 -15.17 2.14
CA ARG A 314 21.55 -15.50 0.82
C ARG A 314 20.03 -15.44 0.80
N THR A 315 19.39 -16.04 1.81
CA THR A 315 17.92 -16.04 1.93
C THR A 315 17.36 -14.62 2.09
N ALA A 316 18.01 -13.80 2.92
CA ALA A 316 17.63 -12.40 3.13
C ALA A 316 17.80 -11.55 1.86
N MET A 317 18.89 -11.75 1.11
CA MET A 317 19.11 -11.07 -0.16
C MET A 317 18.04 -11.43 -1.20
N ILE A 318 17.71 -12.71 -1.35
CA ILE A 318 16.71 -13.17 -2.30
C ILE A 318 15.31 -12.66 -1.93
N ARG A 319 14.87 -12.91 -0.70
CA ARG A 319 13.51 -12.52 -0.28
C ARG A 319 13.37 -11.00 -0.21
N GLY A 320 14.36 -10.33 0.38
CA GLY A 320 14.36 -8.88 0.53
C GLY A 320 14.36 -8.13 -0.80
N ALA A 321 15.07 -8.62 -1.82
CA ALA A 321 15.15 -7.96 -3.12
C ALA A 321 14.00 -8.34 -4.08
N PHE A 322 13.52 -9.58 -4.03
CA PHE A 322 12.70 -10.12 -5.12
C PHE A 322 11.27 -10.47 -4.71
N GLU A 323 10.94 -10.60 -3.42
CA GLU A 323 9.54 -10.72 -3.02
C GLU A 323 8.72 -9.51 -3.49
N TYR A 324 7.54 -9.79 -4.02
CA TYR A 324 6.69 -8.79 -4.68
C TYR A 324 7.45 -7.97 -5.74
N GLN A 325 8.33 -8.62 -6.48
CA GLN A 325 9.13 -8.02 -7.55
C GLN A 325 9.96 -6.81 -7.09
N GLY A 326 10.37 -6.76 -5.82
CA GLY A 326 11.08 -5.60 -5.26
C GLY A 326 10.25 -4.32 -5.19
N GLN A 327 8.92 -4.42 -5.30
CA GLN A 327 7.98 -3.29 -5.28
C GLN A 327 7.44 -3.01 -3.87
N LYS A 328 8.33 -3.07 -2.88
CA LYS A 328 8.06 -2.68 -1.49
C LYS A 328 8.86 -1.41 -1.20
N CYS A 329 8.30 -0.50 -0.39
CA CYS A 329 9.02 0.67 0.12
C CYS A 329 10.31 0.30 0.87
N SER A 330 10.37 -0.94 1.38
CA SER A 330 11.48 -1.50 2.14
C SER A 330 12.24 -2.63 1.42
N ALA A 331 12.14 -2.72 0.08
CA ALA A 331 12.84 -3.76 -0.66
C ALA A 331 14.37 -3.56 -0.57
N ALA A 332 15.09 -4.62 -0.17
CA ALA A 332 16.54 -4.62 -0.11
C ALA A 332 17.12 -4.55 -1.53
N SER A 333 17.58 -3.38 -1.95
CA SER A 333 18.00 -3.13 -3.33
C SER A 333 19.51 -2.84 -3.45
N ARG A 334 20.22 -2.88 -2.31
CA ARG A 334 21.68 -2.84 -2.25
C ARG A 334 22.23 -3.77 -1.16
N ALA A 335 23.31 -4.48 -1.44
CA ALA A 335 23.99 -5.33 -0.47
C ALA A 335 25.50 -5.07 -0.46
N PHE A 336 26.08 -5.03 0.74
CA PHE A 336 27.50 -4.87 1.00
C PHE A 336 28.01 -6.16 1.62
N VAL A 337 28.80 -6.91 0.86
CA VAL A 337 29.21 -8.28 1.22
C VAL A 337 30.73 -8.36 1.28
N PRO A 338 31.34 -8.90 2.35
CA PRO A 338 32.78 -9.02 2.43
C PRO A 338 33.28 -10.10 1.47
N ARG A 339 34.50 -9.93 0.98
CA ARG A 339 35.09 -10.80 -0.04
C ARG A 339 35.13 -12.27 0.39
N SER A 340 35.38 -12.56 1.66
CA SER A 340 35.37 -13.93 2.21
C SER A 340 34.00 -14.62 2.11
N LEU A 341 32.91 -13.90 2.37
CA LEU A 341 31.55 -14.43 2.26
C LEU A 341 31.08 -14.48 0.81
N TRP A 342 31.43 -13.49 0.00
CA TRP A 342 31.06 -13.48 -1.42
C TRP A 342 31.58 -14.75 -2.14
N LYS A 343 32.82 -15.16 -1.85
CA LYS A 343 33.39 -16.41 -2.38
C LYS A 343 32.58 -17.66 -2.02
N GLN A 344 31.86 -17.65 -0.90
CA GLN A 344 31.05 -18.78 -0.43
C GLN A 344 29.65 -18.78 -1.03
N ILE A 345 29.05 -17.61 -1.25
CA ILE A 345 27.62 -17.51 -1.60
C ILE A 345 27.35 -17.18 -3.08
N ALA A 346 28.33 -16.64 -3.82
CA ALA A 346 28.07 -16.05 -5.13
C ALA A 346 27.41 -17.03 -6.13
N ALA A 347 27.96 -18.24 -6.25
CA ALA A 347 27.45 -19.26 -7.17
C ALA A 347 26.01 -19.66 -6.80
N ASP A 348 25.80 -20.09 -5.55
CA ASP A 348 24.47 -20.47 -5.05
C ASP A 348 23.45 -19.33 -5.18
N LEU A 349 23.85 -18.08 -4.93
CA LEU A 349 22.98 -16.92 -5.05
C LEU A 349 22.54 -16.70 -6.50
N VAL A 350 23.47 -16.81 -7.46
CA VAL A 350 23.18 -16.71 -8.90
C VAL A 350 22.26 -17.84 -9.34
N ASP A 351 22.61 -19.09 -9.01
CA ASP A 351 21.82 -20.27 -9.40
C ASP A 351 20.41 -20.24 -8.80
N THR A 352 20.29 -19.83 -7.54
CA THR A 352 18.97 -19.68 -6.91
C THR A 352 18.19 -18.57 -7.59
N THR A 353 18.81 -17.42 -7.88
CA THR A 353 18.15 -16.29 -8.55
C THR A 353 17.65 -16.66 -9.95
N GLU A 354 18.46 -17.39 -10.72
CA GLU A 354 18.09 -17.84 -12.06
C GLU A 354 16.97 -18.89 -12.05
N SER A 355 16.89 -19.71 -11.00
CA SER A 355 15.85 -20.74 -10.85
C SER A 355 14.52 -20.23 -10.28
N LEU A 356 14.44 -18.99 -9.77
CA LEU A 356 13.20 -18.46 -9.19
C LEU A 356 12.04 -18.48 -10.21
N PRO A 357 10.93 -19.18 -9.94
CA PRO A 357 9.80 -19.23 -10.84
C PRO A 357 9.05 -17.89 -10.85
N MET A 358 8.71 -17.41 -12.04
CA MET A 358 8.00 -16.15 -12.26
C MET A 358 6.94 -16.35 -13.33
N GLY A 359 5.73 -15.88 -13.09
CA GLY A 359 4.62 -16.08 -14.01
C GLY A 359 3.30 -15.54 -13.47
N PRO A 360 2.16 -16.00 -14.02
CA PRO A 360 0.85 -15.69 -13.49
C PRO A 360 0.71 -16.10 -12.03
N VAL A 361 0.24 -15.19 -11.18
CA VAL A 361 0.13 -15.42 -9.72
C VAL A 361 -1.04 -16.33 -9.34
N THR A 362 -1.89 -16.70 -10.29
CA THR A 362 -2.90 -17.75 -10.14
C THR A 362 -2.28 -19.15 -10.11
N ASP A 363 -1.06 -19.32 -10.61
CA ASP A 363 -0.23 -20.47 -10.29
C ASP A 363 0.56 -20.18 -9.02
N LEU A 364 0.13 -20.80 -7.91
CA LEU A 364 0.67 -20.56 -6.58
C LEU A 364 2.09 -21.12 -6.37
N ALA A 365 2.67 -21.81 -7.37
CA ALA A 365 4.07 -22.23 -7.35
C ALA A 365 5.04 -21.10 -7.70
N ASN A 366 4.57 -20.02 -8.34
CA ASN A 366 5.42 -18.89 -8.70
C ASN A 366 5.90 -18.10 -7.47
N PHE A 367 7.18 -17.74 -7.46
CA PHE A 367 7.78 -16.94 -6.41
C PHE A 367 7.39 -15.46 -6.51
N MET A 368 7.17 -14.98 -7.73
CA MET A 368 6.82 -13.59 -8.02
C MET A 368 6.00 -13.48 -9.32
N GLY A 369 5.25 -12.38 -9.44
CA GLY A 369 4.52 -12.04 -10.66
C GLY A 369 5.27 -11.04 -11.55
N ALA A 370 4.52 -10.33 -12.38
CA ALA A 370 4.99 -9.17 -13.15
C ALA A 370 5.08 -7.88 -12.30
N VAL A 371 5.87 -6.91 -12.74
CA VAL A 371 5.87 -5.55 -12.18
C VAL A 371 4.56 -4.83 -12.53
N ILE A 372 4.23 -3.76 -11.80
CA ILE A 372 2.84 -3.28 -11.70
C ILE A 372 2.25 -2.73 -13.00
N ASP A 373 3.04 -2.02 -13.81
CA ASP A 373 2.59 -1.38 -15.04
C ASP A 373 3.73 -1.14 -16.05
N GLU A 374 3.35 -0.63 -17.21
CA GLU A 374 4.26 -0.27 -18.30
C GLU A 374 5.34 0.74 -17.89
N ARG A 375 5.03 1.69 -16.98
CA ARG A 375 5.98 2.70 -16.53
C ARG A 375 7.05 2.09 -15.64
N ALA A 376 6.65 1.22 -14.72
CA ALA A 376 7.58 0.44 -13.91
C ALA A 376 8.47 -0.44 -14.79
N PHE A 377 7.87 -1.16 -15.74
CA PHE A 377 8.61 -1.97 -16.71
C PHE A 377 9.66 -1.14 -17.47
N ALA A 378 9.26 -0.04 -18.09
CA ALA A 378 10.17 0.83 -18.84
C ALA A 378 11.30 1.41 -17.97
N LYS A 379 11.01 1.75 -16.71
CA LYS A 379 12.03 2.21 -15.75
C LYS A 379 13.04 1.10 -15.44
N HIS A 380 12.58 -0.13 -15.25
CA HIS A 380 13.45 -1.27 -14.93
C HIS A 380 14.28 -1.72 -16.13
N THR A 381 13.70 -1.75 -17.34
CA THR A 381 14.45 -2.07 -18.56
C THR A 381 15.52 -1.03 -18.83
N ALA A 382 15.21 0.26 -18.67
CA ALA A 382 16.21 1.32 -18.78
C ALA A 382 17.36 1.17 -17.75
N ALA A 383 17.05 0.80 -16.51
CA ALA A 383 18.07 0.56 -15.49
C ALA A 383 18.98 -0.64 -15.83
N ILE A 384 18.39 -1.73 -16.37
CA ILE A 384 19.13 -2.91 -16.82
C ILE A 384 20.01 -2.58 -18.03
N GLU A 385 19.49 -1.87 -19.02
CA GLU A 385 20.26 -1.48 -20.21
C GLU A 385 21.39 -0.50 -19.87
N ARG A 386 21.17 0.44 -18.93
CA ARG A 386 22.24 1.26 -18.36
C ARG A 386 23.31 0.38 -17.72
N ALA A 387 22.93 -0.59 -16.89
CA ALA A 387 23.88 -1.50 -16.26
C ALA A 387 24.68 -2.32 -17.29
N ARG A 388 24.06 -2.75 -18.39
CA ARG A 388 24.77 -3.42 -19.51
C ARG A 388 25.79 -2.52 -20.19
N ALA A 389 25.49 -1.23 -20.34
CA ALA A 389 26.33 -0.27 -21.05
C ALA A 389 27.51 0.26 -20.20
N THR A 390 27.44 0.11 -18.87
CA THR A 390 28.46 0.60 -17.94
C THR A 390 29.50 -0.47 -17.65
N SER A 391 30.74 -0.28 -18.11
CA SER A 391 31.82 -1.28 -18.00
C SER A 391 32.22 -1.65 -16.57
N SER A 392 31.97 -0.78 -15.58
CA SER A 392 32.23 -1.05 -14.16
C SER A 392 31.10 -1.83 -13.46
N ILE A 393 30.05 -2.20 -14.19
CA ILE A 393 28.90 -2.95 -13.68
C ILE A 393 28.81 -4.28 -14.41
N ALA A 394 28.70 -5.38 -13.65
CA ALA A 394 28.46 -6.70 -14.21
C ALA A 394 27.07 -7.20 -13.83
N ILE A 395 26.36 -7.84 -14.77
CA ILE A 395 25.12 -8.56 -14.48
C ILE A 395 25.49 -9.98 -14.07
N ALA A 396 25.37 -10.29 -12.78
CA ALA A 396 25.72 -11.61 -12.23
C ALA A 396 24.62 -12.64 -12.47
N ALA A 397 23.35 -12.20 -12.46
CA ALA A 397 22.17 -13.02 -12.72
C ALA A 397 21.07 -12.16 -13.34
N GLY A 398 20.21 -12.77 -14.15
CA GLY A 398 19.01 -12.16 -14.69
C GLY A 398 19.26 -11.19 -15.84
N GLY A 399 18.75 -9.96 -15.69
CA GLY A 399 18.81 -8.91 -16.71
C GLY A 399 17.89 -9.12 -17.91
N ARG A 400 16.97 -10.09 -17.85
CA ARG A 400 16.01 -10.38 -18.94
C ARG A 400 14.64 -9.79 -18.60
N TYR A 401 13.94 -9.33 -19.61
CA TYR A 401 12.61 -8.75 -19.48
C TYR A 401 11.78 -9.04 -20.74
N ASP A 402 10.47 -9.14 -20.58
CA ASP A 402 9.52 -9.38 -21.67
C ASP A 402 8.15 -8.80 -21.28
N ASP A 403 7.56 -7.97 -22.13
CA ASP A 403 6.23 -7.40 -21.96
C ASP A 403 5.19 -7.95 -22.95
N SER A 404 5.50 -9.04 -23.67
CA SER A 404 4.60 -9.62 -24.67
C SER A 404 3.26 -10.07 -24.08
N VAL A 405 3.26 -10.63 -22.87
CA VAL A 405 2.08 -11.13 -22.15
C VAL A 405 1.74 -10.29 -20.91
N GLY A 406 2.73 -10.01 -20.07
CA GLY A 406 2.63 -9.21 -18.85
C GLY A 406 3.95 -8.50 -18.62
N TRP A 407 4.02 -7.55 -17.69
CA TRP A 407 5.23 -6.73 -17.49
C TRP A 407 6.30 -7.49 -16.69
N PHE A 408 6.95 -8.47 -17.31
CA PHE A 408 7.87 -9.37 -16.62
C PHE A 408 9.31 -8.87 -16.65
N VAL A 409 9.90 -8.67 -15.47
CA VAL A 409 11.32 -8.34 -15.29
C VAL A 409 11.93 -9.42 -14.40
N ARG A 410 12.94 -10.14 -14.90
CA ARG A 410 13.59 -11.21 -14.11
C ARG A 410 14.33 -10.61 -12.90
N PRO A 411 14.34 -11.32 -11.76
CA PRO A 411 15.31 -11.09 -10.68
C PRO A 411 16.70 -10.86 -11.23
N THR A 412 17.27 -9.70 -10.93
CA THR A 412 18.55 -9.25 -11.49
C THR A 412 19.51 -8.91 -10.37
N ILE A 413 20.72 -9.46 -10.45
CA ILE A 413 21.83 -9.13 -9.55
C ILE A 413 22.88 -8.36 -10.35
N LEU A 414 23.17 -7.15 -9.90
CA LEU A 414 24.22 -6.29 -10.43
C LEU A 414 25.41 -6.30 -9.48
N LEU A 415 26.62 -6.39 -10.01
CA LEU A 415 27.86 -6.20 -9.26
C LEU A 415 28.45 -4.87 -9.64
N GLY A 416 28.73 -4.01 -8.66
CA GLY A 416 29.33 -2.70 -8.87
C GLY A 416 30.45 -2.40 -7.88
N GLU A 417 31.53 -1.83 -8.39
CA GLU A 417 32.70 -1.46 -7.59
C GLU A 417 32.58 -0.09 -6.92
N ASP A 418 31.76 0.82 -7.47
CA ASP A 418 31.57 2.17 -6.95
C ASP A 418 30.22 2.29 -6.21
N PRO A 419 30.21 2.37 -4.87
CA PRO A 419 28.98 2.55 -4.08
C PRO A 419 28.23 3.87 -4.33
N SER A 420 28.83 4.82 -5.05
CA SER A 420 28.20 6.10 -5.43
C SER A 420 27.43 6.02 -6.75
N ASP A 421 27.59 4.95 -7.53
CA ASP A 421 26.85 4.77 -8.77
C ASP A 421 25.33 4.74 -8.55
N GLU A 422 24.59 5.15 -9.58
CA GLU A 422 23.13 5.17 -9.61
C GLU A 422 22.49 3.84 -9.17
N ILE A 423 23.10 2.69 -9.50
CA ILE A 423 22.57 1.38 -9.09
C ILE A 423 22.48 1.22 -7.57
N PHE A 424 23.29 1.96 -6.82
CA PHE A 424 23.32 1.98 -5.36
C PHE A 424 22.60 3.17 -4.73
N THR A 425 22.32 4.24 -5.47
CA THR A 425 21.76 5.49 -4.91
C THR A 425 20.34 5.77 -5.36
N THR A 426 19.89 5.20 -6.49
CA THR A 426 18.55 5.44 -7.05
C THR A 426 17.59 4.29 -6.76
N GLU A 427 16.42 4.61 -6.22
CA GLU A 427 15.34 3.65 -5.99
C GLU A 427 14.66 3.29 -7.33
N TYR A 428 14.81 2.04 -7.77
CA TYR A 428 14.16 1.54 -8.98
C TYR A 428 12.76 0.95 -8.73
N PHE A 429 12.49 0.48 -7.50
CA PHE A 429 11.22 -0.16 -7.13
C PHE A 429 10.91 -1.38 -8.01
N GLY A 430 11.88 -2.28 -8.13
CA GLY A 430 11.86 -3.42 -9.04
C GLY A 430 12.83 -4.51 -8.58
N PRO A 431 12.85 -5.68 -9.25
CA PRO A 431 13.58 -6.85 -8.78
C PRO A 431 15.06 -6.77 -9.15
N ILE A 432 15.74 -5.71 -8.73
CA ILE A 432 17.14 -5.39 -9.04
C ILE A 432 17.90 -5.21 -7.73
N LEU A 433 18.83 -6.13 -7.46
CA LEU A 433 19.74 -6.09 -6.32
C LEU A 433 21.14 -5.69 -6.77
N SER A 434 21.65 -4.57 -6.26
CA SER A 434 23.03 -4.14 -6.49
C SER A 434 23.92 -4.66 -5.37
N VAL A 435 25.03 -5.33 -5.69
CA VAL A 435 25.95 -5.90 -4.72
C VAL A 435 27.31 -5.24 -4.87
N HIS A 436 27.81 -4.70 -3.77
CA HIS A 436 29.18 -4.23 -3.63
C HIS A 436 29.97 -5.20 -2.76
N VAL A 437 31.07 -5.74 -3.31
CA VAL A 437 31.95 -6.67 -2.60
C VAL A 437 33.13 -5.90 -2.01
N TYR A 438 33.19 -5.81 -0.68
CA TYR A 438 34.20 -5.02 0.00
C TYR A 438 35.32 -5.89 0.62
N PRO A 439 36.55 -5.38 0.80
CA PRO A 439 37.61 -6.10 1.52
C PRO A 439 37.24 -6.35 2.98
N ASP A 440 37.54 -7.53 3.51
CA ASP A 440 37.28 -7.86 4.92
C ASP A 440 37.98 -6.93 5.93
N ARG A 441 39.06 -6.26 5.52
CA ARG A 441 39.90 -5.35 6.32
C ARG A 441 40.21 -4.08 5.57
#